data_AF-A0A925H1X6-F1
#
_entry.id   AF-A0A925H1X6-F1
#
_cell.length_a   1.000
_cell.length_b   1.000
_cell.length_c   1.000
_cell.angle_alpha   90.00
_cell.angle_beta   90.00
_cell.angle_gamma   90.00
#
_symmetry.space_group_name_H-M   'P 1'
#
loop_
_entity.id
_entity.type
_entity.pdbx_description
1 polymer ?
#
loop_
_entity_poly.entity_id
_entity_poly.type
_entity_poly.pdbx_seq_one_letter_code
_entity_poly.pdbx_strand_id
1 'polypeptide(L)'
;MKLVHLVVGALVLVAFLLTGQYMDYLDVRSGRLGDAARMMYRSRHIYILLAGLVNLGVGAYFIRRAGGWQKALQTLGSILILVAPILMLAAFFSESGVPGLRRHFTQPAIIIISIGTLCHAFSSLRPRSSVVRKD
;
A
#
# COMPACT_ATOMS: atom_id res chain seq x y z
N MET A 1 13.22 7.89 5.40
CA MET A 1 11.87 7.30 5.58
C MET A 1 10.75 8.27 5.22
N LYS A 2 10.63 9.45 5.84
CA LYS A 2 9.63 10.48 5.44
C LYS A 2 9.59 10.75 3.94
N LEU A 3 10.70 11.26 3.39
CA LEU A 3 10.79 11.61 1.97
C LEU A 3 10.58 10.40 1.06
N VAL A 4 11.13 9.24 1.43
CA VAL A 4 10.97 7.98 0.67
C VAL A 4 9.49 7.62 0.52
N HIS A 5 8.73 7.62 1.63
CA HIS A 5 7.29 7.35 1.60
C HIS A 5 6.52 8.39 0.79
N LEU A 6 6.87 9.67 0.88
CA LEU A 6 6.24 10.73 0.08
C LEU A 6 6.48 10.54 -1.42
N VAL A 7 7.74 10.30 -1.81
CA VAL A 7 8.12 10.09 -3.21
C VAL A 7 7.47 8.82 -3.76
N VAL A 8 7.58 7.70 -3.04
CA VAL A 8 6.94 6.44 -3.47
C VAL A 8 5.43 6.60 -3.54
N GLY A 9 4.80 7.23 -2.55
CA GLY A 9 3.37 7.50 -2.57
C GLY A 9 2.94 8.33 -3.78
N ALA A 10 3.67 9.41 -4.10
CA ALA A 10 3.41 10.22 -5.28
C ALA A 10 3.58 9.44 -6.59
N LEU A 11 4.66 8.66 -6.73
CA LEU A 11 4.90 7.81 -7.90
C LEU A 11 3.81 6.76 -8.08
N VAL A 12 3.34 6.15 -6.99
CA VAL A 12 2.27 5.15 -7.02
C VAL A 12 0.93 5.79 -7.39
N LEU A 13 0.67 7.05 -6.96
CA LEU A 13 -0.52 7.77 -7.44
C LEU A 13 -0.44 8.10 -8.94
N VAL A 14 0.75 8.45 -9.46
CA VAL A 14 0.94 8.58 -10.91
C VAL A 14 0.66 7.25 -11.60
N ALA A 15 1.18 6.14 -11.07
CA ALA A 15 0.91 4.81 -11.60
C ALA A 15 -0.59 4.43 -11.52
N PHE A 16 -1.29 4.84 -10.47
CA PHE A 16 -2.74 4.72 -10.37
C PHE A 16 -3.42 5.45 -11.53
N LEU A 17 -3.11 6.72 -11.78
CA LEU A 17 -3.71 7.47 -12.90
C LEU A 17 -3.43 6.80 -14.26
N LEU A 18 -2.18 6.37 -14.49
CA LEU A 18 -1.79 5.68 -15.73
C LEU A 18 -2.49 4.34 -15.92
N THR A 19 -2.64 3.55 -14.85
CA THR A 19 -3.36 2.27 -14.92
C THR A 19 -4.86 2.46 -15.16
N GLY A 20 -5.44 3.57 -14.70
CA GLY A 20 -6.82 3.94 -15.03
C GLY A 20 -7.00 4.22 -16.52
N GLN A 21 -6.09 5.01 -17.11
CA GLN A 21 -6.08 5.25 -18.56
C GLN A 21 -5.87 3.96 -19.36
N TYR A 22 -4.99 3.09 -18.89
CA TYR A 22 -4.77 1.78 -19.50
C TYR A 22 -6.03 0.91 -19.51
N MET A 23 -6.79 0.90 -18.41
CA MET A 23 -8.05 0.16 -18.33
C MET A 23 -9.12 0.75 -19.25
N ASP A 24 -9.25 2.07 -19.32
CA ASP A 24 -10.19 2.74 -20.22
C ASP A 24 -9.92 2.39 -21.69
N TYR A 25 -8.64 2.38 -22.06
CA TYR A 25 -8.20 1.92 -23.38
C TYR A 25 -8.57 0.45 -23.63
N LEU A 26 -8.33 -0.45 -22.68
CA LEU A 26 -8.64 -1.87 -22.83
C LEU A 26 -10.16 -2.14 -22.91
N ASP A 27 -10.95 -1.44 -22.10
CA ASP A 27 -12.39 -1.67 -21.99
C ASP A 27 -13.17 -1.01 -23.13
N VAL A 28 -13.22 0.32 -23.13
CA VAL A 28 -14.07 1.12 -24.02
C VAL A 28 -13.52 1.12 -25.43
N ARG A 29 -12.20 1.24 -25.60
CA ARG A 29 -11.60 1.47 -26.92
C ARG A 29 -11.29 0.18 -27.67
N SER A 30 -11.03 -0.92 -26.97
CA SER A 30 -10.64 -2.19 -27.60
C SER A 30 -11.65 -3.32 -27.42
N GLY A 31 -12.63 -3.19 -26.52
CA GLY A 31 -13.63 -4.24 -26.28
C GLY A 31 -13.02 -5.56 -25.81
N ARG A 32 -11.79 -5.54 -25.29
CA ARG A 32 -10.98 -6.74 -25.00
C ARG A 32 -11.29 -7.39 -23.67
N LEU A 33 -12.09 -6.76 -22.81
CA LEU A 33 -12.34 -7.21 -21.46
C LEU A 33 -13.74 -7.83 -21.33
N GLY A 34 -13.78 -9.12 -21.00
CA GLY A 34 -14.98 -9.73 -20.42
C GLY A 34 -15.23 -9.23 -18.99
N ASP A 35 -16.45 -9.40 -18.49
CA ASP A 35 -16.89 -8.85 -17.20
C ASP A 35 -16.00 -9.24 -16.02
N ALA A 36 -15.58 -10.51 -15.95
CA ALA A 36 -14.71 -11.01 -14.90
C ALA A 36 -13.33 -10.31 -14.92
N ALA A 37 -12.74 -10.13 -16.09
CA ALA A 37 -11.46 -9.44 -16.24
C ALA A 37 -11.60 -7.95 -15.87
N ARG A 38 -12.70 -7.30 -16.28
CA ARG A 38 -13.00 -5.92 -15.92
C ARG A 38 -13.06 -5.72 -14.41
N MET A 39 -13.74 -6.63 -13.69
CA MET A 39 -13.78 -6.61 -12.22
C MET A 39 -12.39 -6.80 -11.61
N MET A 40 -11.59 -7.73 -12.14
CA MET A 40 -10.24 -8.00 -11.64
C MET A 40 -9.28 -6.82 -11.81
N TYR A 41 -9.34 -6.12 -12.94
CA TYR A 41 -8.58 -4.89 -13.18
C TYR A 41 -9.00 -3.78 -12.20
N ARG A 42 -10.31 -3.54 -12.04
CA ARG A 42 -10.84 -2.53 -11.12
C ARG A 42 -10.39 -2.75 -9.67
N SER A 43 -10.49 -3.98 -9.17
CA SER A 43 -10.06 -4.28 -7.79
C SER A 43 -8.57 -4.00 -7.58
N ARG A 44 -7.71 -4.42 -8.51
CA ARG A 44 -6.26 -4.19 -8.39
C ARG A 44 -5.88 -2.74 -8.55
N HIS A 45 -6.58 -2.00 -9.42
CA HIS A 45 -6.43 -0.56 -9.54
C HIS A 45 -6.72 0.17 -8.22
N ILE A 46 -7.80 -0.22 -7.50
CA ILE A 46 -8.09 0.30 -6.15
C ILE A 46 -6.98 -0.06 -5.16
N TYR A 47 -6.34 -1.22 -5.28
CA TYR A 47 -5.23 -1.59 -4.40
C TYR A 47 -3.94 -0.79 -4.67
N ILE A 48 -3.70 -0.37 -5.92
CA ILE A 48 -2.62 0.59 -6.23
C ILE A 48 -2.91 1.93 -5.53
N LEU A 49 -4.15 2.42 -5.60
CA LEU A 49 -4.56 3.64 -4.87
C LEU A 49 -4.31 3.51 -3.37
N LEU A 50 -4.74 2.39 -2.76
CA LEU A 50 -4.50 2.10 -1.35
C LEU A 50 -3.01 2.20 -1.02
N ALA A 51 -2.14 1.58 -1.82
CA ALA A 51 -0.70 1.60 -1.59
C ALA A 51 -0.11 3.01 -1.69
N GLY A 52 -0.58 3.82 -2.64
CA GLY A 52 -0.16 5.22 -2.79
C GLY A 52 -0.57 6.08 -1.59
N LEU A 53 -1.85 5.99 -1.19
CA LEU A 53 -2.40 6.77 -0.08
C LEU A 53 -1.78 6.39 1.26
N VAL A 54 -1.54 5.11 1.53
CA VAL A 54 -0.86 4.67 2.76
C VAL A 54 0.57 5.21 2.79
N ASN A 55 1.32 5.14 1.69
CA ASN A 55 2.67 5.71 1.62
C ASN A 55 2.65 7.23 1.85
N LEU A 56 1.75 7.96 1.20
CA LEU A 56 1.62 9.41 1.44
C LEU A 56 1.24 9.72 2.89
N GLY A 57 0.27 9.02 3.47
CA GLY A 57 -0.15 9.22 4.86
C GLY A 57 0.98 8.96 5.84
N VAL A 58 1.68 7.83 5.70
CA VAL A 58 2.85 7.51 6.53
C VAL A 58 3.94 8.57 6.36
N GLY A 59 4.23 9.01 5.13
CA GLY A 59 5.21 10.05 4.86
C GLY A 59 4.84 11.42 5.45
N ALA A 60 3.59 11.85 5.29
CA ALA A 60 3.09 13.14 5.75
C ALA A 60 3.18 13.27 7.28
N TYR A 61 2.84 12.19 8.00
CA TYR A 61 2.81 12.14 9.47
C TYR A 61 4.02 11.41 10.07
N PHE A 62 5.10 11.21 9.31
CA PHE A 62 6.25 10.44 9.78
C PHE A 62 6.97 11.14 10.94
N ILE A 63 6.89 10.58 12.15
CA ILE A 63 7.67 11.00 13.32
C ILE A 63 8.62 9.86 13.69
N ARG A 64 9.94 10.12 13.66
CA ARG A 64 10.96 9.10 13.96
C ARG A 64 10.91 8.68 15.43
N ARG A 65 10.85 7.37 15.69
CA ARG A 65 10.89 6.84 17.07
C ARG A 65 12.33 6.81 17.61
N ALA A 66 12.48 7.21 18.88
CA ALA A 66 13.78 7.45 19.52
C ALA A 66 14.57 6.17 19.82
N GLY A 67 13.92 5.03 20.12
CA GLY A 67 14.63 3.78 20.39
C GLY A 67 13.73 2.59 20.69
N GLY A 68 14.35 1.42 20.91
CA GLY A 68 13.69 0.18 21.34
C GLY A 68 12.78 -0.48 20.30
N TRP A 69 11.79 -1.21 20.79
CA TRP A 69 10.83 -1.98 19.98
C TRP A 69 10.00 -1.08 19.05
N GLN A 70 9.70 0.16 19.43
CA GLN A 70 8.95 1.11 18.61
C GLN A 70 9.71 1.47 17.32
N LYS A 71 11.03 1.66 17.41
CA LYS A 71 11.87 1.91 16.23
C LYS A 71 11.95 0.68 15.32
N ALA A 72 12.04 -0.52 15.90
CA ALA A 72 12.04 -1.77 15.14
C ALA A 72 10.72 -1.95 14.37
N LEU A 73 9.56 -1.81 15.04
CA LEU A 73 8.25 -1.87 14.40
C LEU A 73 8.08 -0.80 13.32
N GLN A 74 8.48 0.44 13.59
CA GLN A 74 8.40 1.50 12.58
C GLN A 74 9.24 1.18 11.34
N THR A 75 10.42 0.60 11.53
CA THR A 75 11.32 0.24 10.41
C THR A 75 10.76 -0.93 9.61
N LEU A 76 10.36 -2.02 10.28
CA LEU A 76 9.71 -3.16 9.65
C LEU A 76 8.45 -2.74 8.90
N GLY A 77 7.59 -1.96 9.55
CA GLY A 77 6.36 -1.47 8.93
C GLY A 77 6.61 -0.60 7.70
N SER A 78 7.66 0.23 7.73
CA SER A 78 8.04 1.03 6.57
C SER A 78 8.50 0.16 5.40
N ILE A 79 9.32 -0.88 5.66
CA ILE A 79 9.77 -1.80 4.61
C ILE A 79 8.57 -2.50 3.96
N LEU A 80 7.67 -3.06 4.77
CA LEU A 80 6.48 -3.76 4.26
C LEU A 80 5.59 -2.84 3.41
N ILE A 81 5.35 -1.60 3.86
CA ILE A 81 4.56 -0.60 3.12
C ILE A 81 5.25 -0.17 1.81
N LEU A 82 6.58 -0.12 1.77
CA LEU A 82 7.33 0.23 0.56
C LEU A 82 7.38 -0.91 -0.46
N VAL A 83 7.37 -2.18 0.00
CA VAL A 83 7.34 -3.36 -0.88
C VAL A 83 5.96 -3.59 -1.48
N ALA A 84 4.89 -3.30 -0.73
CA ALA A 84 3.51 -3.49 -1.17
C ALA A 84 3.18 -2.92 -2.57
N PRO A 85 3.47 -1.64 -2.90
CA PRO A 85 3.14 -1.09 -4.22
C PRO A 85 3.82 -1.83 -5.39
N ILE A 86 5.01 -2.39 -5.18
CA ILE A 86 5.72 -3.18 -6.20
C ILE A 86 4.91 -4.45 -6.53
N LEU A 87 4.45 -5.15 -5.49
CA LEU A 87 3.62 -6.34 -5.65
C LEU A 87 2.24 -6.01 -6.23
N MET A 88 1.65 -4.87 -5.87
CA MET A 88 0.35 -4.43 -6.43
C MET A 88 0.45 -4.12 -7.92
N LEU A 89 1.54 -3.46 -8.35
CA LEU A 89 1.78 -3.23 -9.78
C LEU A 89 2.02 -4.54 -10.52
N ALA A 90 2.82 -5.46 -9.96
CA ALA A 90 3.00 -6.78 -10.54
C ALA A 90 1.68 -7.55 -10.67
N ALA A 91 0.83 -7.50 -9.63
CA ALA A 91 -0.49 -8.11 -9.63
C ALA A 91 -1.41 -7.53 -10.71
N PHE A 92 -1.38 -6.21 -10.89
CA PHE A 92 -2.20 -5.51 -11.89
C PHE A 92 -1.94 -6.03 -13.31
N PHE A 93 -0.68 -6.23 -13.69
CA PHE A 93 -0.34 -6.69 -15.04
C PHE A 93 -0.41 -8.21 -15.22
N SER A 94 -0.05 -9.00 -14.19
CA SER A 94 0.06 -10.45 -14.32
C SER A 94 -1.22 -11.22 -14.00
N GLU A 95 -2.11 -10.68 -13.15
CA GLU A 95 -3.26 -11.43 -12.64
C GLU A 95 -4.63 -10.88 -13.09
N SER A 96 -4.69 -9.73 -13.76
CA SER A 96 -5.98 -9.10 -14.14
C SER A 96 -6.57 -9.63 -15.46
N GLY A 97 -5.74 -10.22 -16.32
CA GLY A 97 -6.15 -10.70 -17.65
C GLY A 97 -6.33 -12.22 -17.77
N VAL A 98 -5.90 -13.00 -16.77
CA VAL A 98 -5.92 -14.47 -16.83
C VAL A 98 -7.11 -15.01 -16.02
N PRO A 99 -7.99 -15.84 -16.61
CA PRO A 99 -9.01 -16.55 -15.86
C PRO A 99 -8.38 -17.49 -14.83
N GLY A 100 -8.58 -17.22 -13.53
CA GLY A 100 -8.08 -18.07 -12.46
C GLY A 100 -8.05 -17.39 -11.10
N LEU A 101 -8.07 -18.19 -10.02
CA LEU A 101 -8.06 -17.70 -8.64
C LEU A 101 -6.65 -17.51 -8.05
N ARG A 102 -5.58 -17.80 -8.80
CA ARG A 102 -4.22 -17.72 -8.24
C ARG A 102 -3.79 -16.27 -8.07
N ARG A 103 -3.57 -15.86 -6.82
CA ARG A 103 -3.23 -14.49 -6.39
C ARG A 103 -1.83 -14.44 -5.77
N HIS A 104 -0.82 -14.80 -6.54
CA HIS A 104 0.57 -14.88 -6.08
C HIS A 104 1.12 -13.53 -5.61
N PHE A 105 0.62 -12.42 -6.14
CA PHE A 105 1.06 -11.07 -5.81
C PHE A 105 0.00 -10.29 -5.03
N THR A 106 -1.27 -10.37 -5.41
CA THR A 106 -2.34 -9.59 -4.75
C THR A 106 -2.44 -9.93 -3.26
N GLN A 107 -2.48 -11.22 -2.92
CA GLN A 107 -2.64 -11.67 -1.54
C GLN A 107 -1.49 -11.23 -0.63
N PRO A 108 -0.21 -11.53 -0.94
CA PRO A 108 0.88 -11.08 -0.09
C PRO A 108 0.96 -9.55 -0.05
N ALA A 109 0.69 -8.84 -1.14
CA ALA A 109 0.69 -7.37 -1.14
C ALA A 109 -0.29 -6.78 -0.11
N ILE A 110 -1.53 -7.29 -0.08
CA ILE A 110 -2.55 -6.88 0.90
C ILE A 110 -2.12 -7.22 2.32
N ILE A 111 -1.59 -8.42 2.53
CA ILE A 111 -1.14 -8.87 3.86
C ILE A 111 -0.01 -7.97 4.37
N ILE A 112 1.02 -7.74 3.57
CA ILE A 112 2.19 -6.96 4.02
C ILE A 112 1.85 -5.49 4.22
N ILE A 113 1.00 -4.87 3.38
CA ILE A 113 0.63 -3.47 3.61
C ILE A 113 -0.23 -3.33 4.87
N SER A 114 -1.09 -4.32 5.15
CA SER A 114 -1.90 -4.33 6.37
C SER A 114 -1.02 -4.48 7.61
N ILE A 115 -0.11 -5.47 7.62
CA ILE A 115 0.85 -5.67 8.71
C ILE A 115 1.72 -4.43 8.88
N GLY A 116 2.24 -3.86 7.78
CA GLY A 116 3.10 -2.68 7.84
C GLY A 116 2.39 -1.45 8.40
N THR A 117 1.11 -1.26 8.04
CA THR A 117 0.26 -0.19 8.58
C THR A 117 0.01 -0.40 10.08
N LEU A 118 -0.27 -1.63 10.51
CA LEU A 118 -0.41 -1.98 11.93
C LEU A 118 0.89 -1.75 12.71
N CYS A 119 2.05 -2.13 12.15
CA CYS A 119 3.35 -1.85 12.77
C CYS A 119 3.56 -0.35 12.98
N HIS A 120 3.19 0.49 12.02
CA HIS A 120 3.24 1.95 12.17
C HIS A 120 2.29 2.45 13.27
N ALA A 121 1.06 1.96 13.29
CA ALA A 121 0.09 2.29 14.33
C ALA A 121 0.60 1.90 15.73
N PHE A 122 1.07 0.66 15.92
CA PHE A 122 1.58 0.20 17.21
C PHE A 122 2.89 0.86 17.62
N SER A 123 3.76 1.21 16.68
CA SER A 123 4.97 1.99 16.97
C SER A 123 4.68 3.36 17.56
N SER A 124 3.45 3.87 17.39
CA SER A 124 3.02 5.17 17.86
C SER A 124 2.45 5.17 19.29
N LEU A 125 2.18 4.01 19.86
CA LEU A 125 1.69 3.89 21.22
C LEU A 125 2.79 4.35 22.20
N ARG A 126 2.49 5.39 22.97
CA ARG A 126 3.32 5.83 24.09
C ARG A 126 2.99 4.97 25.30
N PRO A 127 4.00 4.54 26.10
CA PRO A 127 3.73 4.00 27.42
C PRO A 127 2.93 5.04 28.21
N ARG A 128 1.81 4.63 28.79
CA ARG A 128 0.99 5.48 29.66
C ARG A 128 1.88 5.79 30.88
N SER A 129 2.49 6.97 30.93
CA SER A 129 3.15 7.44 32.14
C SER A 129 2.06 7.59 33.20
N SER A 130 2.10 6.75 34.23
CA SER A 130 1.34 6.99 35.45
C SER A 130 1.71 8.39 35.92
N VAL A 131 0.75 9.30 35.85
CA VAL A 131 0.84 10.61 36.51
C VAL A 131 0.84 10.29 38.00
N VAL A 132 2.03 10.09 38.57
CA VAL A 132 2.23 10.23 40.01
C VAL A 132 2.11 11.72 40.26
N ARG A 133 0.89 12.14 40.60
CA ARG A 133 0.63 13.43 41.23
C ARG A 133 1.34 13.36 42.59
N LYS A 134 2.53 13.97 42.70
CA LYS A 134 3.09 14.33 43.99
C LYS A 134 2.37 15.61 44.41
N ASP A 135 1.56 15.44 45.45
CA ASP A 135 1.25 16.33 46.56
C ASP A 135 0.80 17.75 46.22
#